data_AF-A0A8D8ZR69-F1
#
_entry.id   AF-A0A8D8ZR69-F1
#
_cell.length_a   1.000
_cell.length_b   1.000
_cell.length_c   1.000
_cell.angle_alpha   90.00
_cell.angle_beta   90.00
_cell.angle_gamma   90.00
#
_symmetry.space_group_name_H-M   'P 1'
#
loop_
_entity.id
_entity.type
_entity.pdbx_description
1 polymer ?
#
loop_
_entity_poly.entity_id
_entity_poly.type
_entity_poly.pdbx_seq_one_letter_code
_entity_poly.pdbx_strand_id
1 'polypeptide(L)'
;MAYAILAAVPPIVGIYMAFFPVFIYMLMGTSRHLSMGTFSVICMMTSKAVLMYSDPKYLLSDAPPPIHSIHNVSGIPPGSHNGSLTEDVVRTSLYATGYSTGLTPIQVASAVCFVVGVWHVILGALKLGSLSVLMSDSMISGFTSGTAFIVIASQIKHVFGISLPRHSGPLKVIMTIVDTINNFDKTNWLALEIAVGVTLALIFYMQFLKSTST
;
A
#
# COMPACT_ATOMS: atom_id res chain seq x y z
N MET A 1 -1.56 -9.87 0.80
CA MET A 1 -1.41 -9.44 2.21
C MET A 1 -0.19 -8.55 2.41
N ALA A 2 1.05 -9.07 2.35
CA ALA A 2 2.27 -8.27 2.56
C ALA A 2 2.39 -7.04 1.62
N TYR A 3 2.03 -7.21 0.34
CA TYR A 3 2.04 -6.12 -0.65
C TYR A 3 1.01 -5.01 -0.36
N ALA A 4 -0.10 -5.30 0.32
CA ALA A 4 -1.07 -4.27 0.71
C ALA A 4 -0.53 -3.37 1.83
N ILE A 5 0.19 -3.98 2.79
CA ILE A 5 0.91 -3.25 3.84
C ILE A 5 1.96 -2.33 3.22
N LEU A 6 2.68 -2.81 2.20
CA LEU A 6 3.66 -2.00 1.46
C LEU A 6 3.00 -0.82 0.73
N ALA A 7 1.77 -1.01 0.23
CA ALA A 7 0.95 0.02 -0.42
C ALA A 7 0.26 1.00 0.57
N ALA A 8 0.50 0.87 1.88
CA ALA A 8 -0.15 1.66 2.94
C ALA A 8 -1.69 1.51 2.97
N VAL A 9 -2.19 0.31 2.65
CA VAL A 9 -3.63 -0.02 2.65
C VAL A 9 -3.87 -1.24 3.56
N PRO A 10 -5.06 -1.39 4.20
CA PRO A 10 -5.35 -2.55 5.04
C PRO A 10 -5.08 -3.89 4.35
N PRO A 11 -4.54 -4.90 5.06
CA PRO A 11 -4.13 -6.17 4.47
C PRO A 11 -5.24 -6.87 3.68
N ILE A 12 -6.49 -6.77 4.13
CA ILE A 12 -7.67 -7.39 3.51
C ILE A 12 -7.84 -7.02 2.03
N VAL A 13 -7.45 -5.80 1.66
CA VAL A 13 -7.49 -5.33 0.26
C VAL A 13 -6.52 -6.13 -0.62
N GLY A 14 -5.45 -6.65 -0.03
CA GLY A 14 -4.53 -7.54 -0.72
C GLY A 14 -5.12 -8.89 -1.09
N ILE A 15 -6.14 -9.40 -0.39
CA ILE A 15 -6.89 -10.59 -0.84
C ILE A 15 -7.83 -10.21 -1.99
N TYR A 16 -8.52 -9.07 -1.91
CA TYR A 16 -9.37 -8.60 -3.00
C TYR A 16 -8.59 -8.41 -4.31
N MET A 17 -7.39 -7.82 -4.25
CA MET A 17 -6.50 -7.63 -5.41
C MET A 17 -5.90 -8.93 -5.95
N ALA A 18 -5.90 -10.03 -5.19
CA ALA A 18 -5.43 -11.33 -5.68
C ALA A 18 -6.57 -12.12 -6.35
N PHE A 19 -7.79 -12.00 -5.83
CA PHE A 19 -8.93 -12.79 -6.29
C PHE A 19 -9.60 -12.18 -7.54
N PHE A 20 -10.01 -10.91 -7.48
CA PHE A 20 -10.82 -10.31 -8.54
C PHE A 20 -10.09 -10.14 -9.88
N PRO A 21 -8.81 -9.69 -9.94
CA PRO A 21 -8.11 -9.55 -11.21
C PRO A 21 -7.83 -10.88 -11.91
N VAL A 22 -7.61 -11.97 -11.15
CA VAL A 22 -7.44 -13.30 -11.74
C VAL A 22 -8.76 -13.79 -12.33
N PHE A 23 -9.87 -13.56 -11.63
CA PHE A 23 -11.20 -13.90 -12.13
C PHE A 23 -11.56 -13.12 -13.41
N ILE A 24 -11.31 -11.81 -13.46
CA ILE A 24 -11.57 -11.03 -14.68
C ILE A 24 -10.65 -11.44 -15.83
N TYR A 25 -9.37 -11.76 -15.54
CA TYR A 25 -8.42 -12.23 -16.54
C TYR A 25 -8.79 -13.60 -17.10
N MET A 26 -9.40 -14.48 -16.31
CA MET A 26 -9.91 -15.77 -16.80
C MET A 26 -10.97 -15.60 -17.89
N LEU A 27 -11.84 -14.58 -17.78
CA LEU A 27 -12.93 -14.35 -18.74
C LEU A 27 -12.48 -13.61 -20.00
N MET A 28 -11.58 -12.62 -19.86
CA MET A 28 -11.17 -11.73 -20.96
C MET A 28 -9.75 -11.98 -21.49
N GLY A 29 -8.98 -12.85 -20.84
CA GLY A 29 -7.57 -13.08 -21.15
C GLY A 29 -7.36 -13.89 -22.42
N THR A 30 -6.39 -13.47 -23.24
CA THR A 30 -6.02 -14.14 -24.49
C THR A 30 -5.01 -15.29 -24.28
N SER A 31 -4.35 -15.36 -23.11
CA SER A 31 -3.29 -16.34 -22.82
C SER A 31 -3.59 -17.16 -21.57
N ARG A 32 -3.58 -18.50 -21.70
CA ARG A 32 -3.89 -19.44 -20.60
C ARG A 32 -2.74 -19.68 -19.61
N HIS A 33 -1.53 -19.22 -19.92
CA HIS A 33 -0.33 -19.48 -19.12
C HIS A 33 0.13 -18.28 -18.29
N LEU A 34 -0.51 -17.11 -18.44
CA LEU A 34 -0.13 -15.92 -17.71
C LEU A 34 -0.94 -15.81 -16.43
N SER A 35 -0.25 -15.77 -15.29
CA SER A 35 -0.87 -15.44 -14.00
C SER A 35 -0.64 -13.97 -13.69
N MET A 36 -1.72 -13.19 -13.62
CA MET A 36 -1.66 -11.79 -13.16
C MET A 36 -1.53 -11.75 -11.62
N GLY A 37 -0.69 -10.86 -11.11
CA GLY A 37 -0.43 -10.73 -9.68
C GLY A 37 0.06 -9.34 -9.27
N THR A 38 0.26 -9.14 -7.98
CA THR A 38 0.75 -7.88 -7.41
C THR A 38 2.27 -7.77 -7.48
N PHE A 39 2.80 -6.63 -7.93
CA PHE A 39 4.24 -6.35 -7.98
C PHE A 39 4.68 -5.38 -6.89
N SER A 40 5.81 -5.68 -6.25
CA SER A 40 6.35 -4.92 -5.11
C SER A 40 6.59 -3.44 -5.40
N VAL A 41 7.11 -3.10 -6.59
CA VAL A 41 7.39 -1.70 -6.97
C VAL A 41 6.12 -0.92 -7.20
N ILE A 42 5.12 -1.50 -7.86
CA ILE A 42 3.83 -0.84 -8.08
C ILE A 42 3.22 -0.50 -6.71
N CYS A 43 3.27 -1.42 -5.74
CA CYS A 43 2.80 -1.17 -4.38
C CYS A 43 3.57 -0.03 -3.70
N MET A 44 4.90 0.04 -3.84
CA MET A 44 5.67 1.17 -3.30
C MET A 44 5.35 2.50 -3.98
N MET A 45 5.12 2.50 -5.30
CA MET A 45 4.72 3.72 -6.02
C MET A 45 3.33 4.19 -5.60
N THR A 46 2.37 3.27 -5.50
CA THR A 46 1.03 3.54 -4.96
C THR A 46 1.10 4.06 -3.52
N SER A 47 1.95 3.46 -2.68
CA SER A 47 2.18 3.90 -1.30
C SER A 47 2.54 5.38 -1.22
N LYS A 48 3.41 5.88 -2.10
CA LYS A 48 3.76 7.30 -2.12
C LYS A 48 2.57 8.20 -2.48
N ALA A 49 1.75 7.80 -3.45
CA ALA A 49 0.55 8.55 -3.81
C ALA A 49 -0.47 8.53 -2.66
N VAL A 50 -0.70 7.36 -2.06
CA VAL A 50 -1.59 7.19 -0.91
C VAL A 50 -1.12 8.07 0.25
N LEU A 51 0.15 7.97 0.65
CA LEU A 51 0.73 8.77 1.73
C LEU A 51 0.71 10.29 1.47
N MET A 52 0.71 10.72 0.21
CA MET A 52 0.68 12.15 -0.15
C MET A 52 -0.74 12.74 -0.04
N TYR A 53 -1.77 11.95 -0.35
CA TYR A 53 -3.15 12.45 -0.42
C TYR A 53 -4.07 11.92 0.69
N SER A 54 -3.66 10.90 1.44
CA SER A 54 -4.42 10.36 2.57
C SER A 54 -4.13 11.11 3.86
N ASP A 55 -5.14 11.29 4.70
CA ASP A 55 -4.92 11.90 6.01
C ASP A 55 -4.13 10.97 6.95
N PRO A 56 -3.11 11.50 7.67
CA PRO A 56 -2.25 10.69 8.54
C PRO A 56 -3.02 10.06 9.72
N LYS A 57 -4.18 10.60 10.08
CA LYS A 57 -5.09 10.06 11.12
C LYS A 57 -5.52 8.62 10.82
N TYR A 58 -5.70 8.27 9.55
CA TYR A 58 -6.12 6.93 9.11
C TYR A 58 -4.95 5.94 8.93
N LEU A 59 -3.70 6.41 9.02
CA LEU A 59 -2.51 5.56 8.94
C LEU A 59 -2.02 5.11 10.32
N LEU A 60 -2.46 5.81 11.37
CA LEU A 60 -2.11 5.56 12.77
C LEU A 60 -3.26 4.90 13.55
N SER A 61 -4.48 5.11 13.09
CA SER A 61 -5.65 4.44 13.61
C SER A 61 -5.98 3.32 12.64
N ASP A 62 -5.84 2.06 13.06
CA ASP A 62 -6.49 0.89 12.42
C ASP A 62 -8.04 1.02 12.43
N ALA A 63 -8.57 2.23 12.67
CA ALA A 63 -9.98 2.51 12.71
C ALA A 63 -10.56 2.28 11.32
N PRO A 64 -11.67 1.52 11.24
CA PRO A 64 -12.42 1.37 10.01
C PRO A 64 -12.81 2.76 9.46
N PRO A 65 -12.94 2.89 8.13
CA PRO A 65 -13.38 4.14 7.53
C PRO A 65 -14.66 4.60 8.24
N PRO A 66 -14.85 5.92 8.47
CA PRO A 66 -16.10 6.41 9.00
C PRO A 66 -17.19 5.96 8.02
N ILE A 67 -17.97 4.95 8.42
CA ILE A 67 -19.31 4.75 7.88
C ILE A 67 -19.94 6.11 8.01
N HIS A 68 -20.49 6.63 6.91
CA HIS A 68 -21.20 7.90 6.86
C HIS A 68 -22.27 7.87 7.96
N SER A 69 -21.88 8.24 9.18
CA SER A 69 -22.75 8.28 10.33
C SER A 69 -23.53 9.55 10.09
N ILE A 70 -24.64 9.40 9.39
CA ILE A 70 -25.75 10.32 9.48
C ILE A 70 -26.05 10.36 10.99
N HIS A 71 -25.43 11.31 11.67
CA HIS A 71 -25.73 11.60 13.04
C HIS A 71 -27.10 12.26 13.00
N ASN A 72 -28.13 11.43 13.10
CA ASN A 72 -29.47 11.91 13.31
C ASN A 72 -29.43 12.69 14.63
N VAL A 73 -29.52 14.02 14.53
CA VAL A 73 -29.68 14.90 15.67
C VAL A 73 -31.10 14.69 16.20
N SER A 74 -31.37 13.53 16.78
CA SER A 74 -32.66 13.16 17.37
C SER A 74 -32.55 12.81 18.84
N GLY A 75 -31.42 13.15 19.48
CA GLY A 75 -31.14 12.89 20.89
C GLY A 75 -31.28 14.12 21.81
N ILE A 76 -31.93 15.20 21.39
CA ILE A 76 -32.14 16.36 22.26
C ILE A 76 -33.49 16.16 22.99
N PRO A 77 -33.51 15.89 24.31
CA PRO A 77 -34.75 15.92 25.07
C PRO A 77 -35.38 17.33 24.99
N PRO A 78 -36.70 17.43 24.74
CA PRO A 78 -37.37 18.73 24.63
C PRO A 78 -37.43 19.37 26.01
N GLY A 79 -36.43 20.18 26.38
CA GLY A 79 -36.47 20.86 27.68
C GLY A 79 -35.22 21.54 28.25
N SER A 80 -34.15 21.78 27.50
CA SER A 80 -32.98 22.49 28.08
C SER A 80 -32.52 23.68 27.22
N HIS A 81 -33.24 24.79 27.36
CA HIS A 81 -32.76 26.12 26.96
C HIS A 81 -31.83 26.68 28.05
N ASN A 82 -30.52 26.53 27.89
CA ASN A 82 -29.52 27.38 28.55
C ASN A 82 -28.45 27.75 27.51
N GLY A 83 -28.58 28.96 26.97
CA GLY A 83 -27.98 29.44 25.71
C GLY A 83 -26.49 29.79 25.76
N SER A 84 -25.64 28.95 26.33
CA SER A 84 -24.17 29.09 26.20
C SER A 84 -23.47 27.77 25.88
N LEU A 85 -23.91 26.66 26.48
CA LEU A 85 -23.28 25.34 26.28
C LEU A 85 -23.74 24.64 24.99
N THR A 86 -24.84 25.07 24.38
CA THR A 86 -25.34 24.51 23.12
C THR A 86 -24.54 25.01 21.92
N GLU A 87 -24.03 26.25 21.92
CA GLU A 87 -23.20 26.73 20.82
C GLU A 87 -21.83 26.06 20.79
N ASP A 88 -21.26 25.71 21.95
CA ASP A 88 -19.96 25.04 22.02
C ASP A 88 -20.09 23.56 21.68
N VAL A 89 -21.16 22.88 22.10
CA VAL A 89 -21.44 21.50 21.66
C VAL A 89 -21.82 21.49 20.18
N VAL A 90 -22.58 22.48 19.68
CA VAL A 90 -22.90 22.62 18.25
C VAL A 90 -21.66 23.01 17.44
N ARG A 91 -20.75 23.85 17.92
CA ARG A 91 -19.46 24.13 17.29
C ARG A 91 -18.55 22.91 17.33
N THR A 92 -18.42 22.21 18.46
CA THR A 92 -17.63 20.96 18.56
C THR A 92 -18.18 19.87 17.66
N SER A 93 -19.51 19.74 17.56
CA SER A 93 -20.15 18.82 16.62
C SER A 93 -20.12 19.36 15.18
N LEU A 94 -20.09 20.66 14.91
CA LEU A 94 -19.88 21.25 13.57
C LEU A 94 -18.40 21.17 13.14
N TYR A 95 -17.45 21.15 14.08
CA TYR A 95 -16.03 20.83 13.83
C TYR A 95 -15.81 19.31 13.71
N ALA A 96 -16.69 18.48 14.29
CA ALA A 96 -16.70 17.03 14.09
C ALA A 96 -17.54 16.56 12.88
N THR A 97 -18.49 17.39 12.43
CA THR A 97 -19.37 17.18 11.26
C THR A 97 -18.87 17.98 10.05
N GLY A 98 -17.99 18.96 10.27
CA GLY A 98 -17.19 19.55 9.23
C GLY A 98 -16.30 18.43 8.72
N TYR A 99 -16.56 18.03 7.46
CA TYR A 99 -15.74 17.15 6.65
C TYR A 99 -14.69 16.40 7.48
N SER A 100 -14.87 15.09 7.66
CA SER A 100 -13.69 14.24 7.80
C SER A 100 -12.95 14.36 6.46
N THR A 101 -12.24 15.49 6.25
CA THR A 101 -11.59 15.94 5.00
C THR A 101 -10.41 15.06 4.66
N GLY A 102 -10.22 13.99 5.42
CA GLY A 102 -9.25 12.99 5.15
C GLY A 102 -9.78 11.96 4.20
N LEU A 103 -9.19 11.97 3.01
CA LEU A 103 -9.30 10.87 2.09
C LEU A 103 -8.73 9.62 2.77
N THR A 104 -9.56 8.59 2.85
CA THR A 104 -9.11 7.30 3.39
C THR A 104 -8.09 6.68 2.42
N PRO A 105 -7.11 5.90 2.91
CA PRO A 105 -6.10 5.26 2.06
C PRO A 105 -6.72 4.40 0.94
N ILE A 106 -7.85 3.76 1.23
CA ILE A 106 -8.59 2.95 0.25
C ILE A 106 -9.26 3.81 -0.82
N GLN A 107 -9.82 4.98 -0.48
CA GLN A 107 -10.38 5.90 -1.45
C GLN A 107 -9.30 6.40 -2.41
N VAL A 108 -8.16 6.86 -1.87
CA VAL A 108 -7.03 7.30 -2.71
C VAL A 108 -6.52 6.17 -3.59
N ALA A 109 -6.30 4.97 -3.03
CA ALA A 109 -5.82 3.82 -3.79
C ALA A 109 -6.80 3.42 -4.90
N SER A 110 -8.11 3.44 -4.63
CA SER A 110 -9.14 3.13 -5.63
C SER A 110 -9.22 4.18 -6.73
N ALA A 111 -9.04 5.47 -6.41
CA ALA A 111 -8.99 6.54 -7.39
C ALA A 111 -7.77 6.42 -8.31
N VAL A 112 -6.59 6.14 -7.75
CA VAL A 112 -5.37 5.88 -8.53
C VAL A 112 -5.55 4.65 -9.43
N CYS A 113 -6.10 3.56 -8.88
CA CYS A 113 -6.38 2.34 -9.64
C CYS A 113 -7.35 2.61 -10.80
N PHE A 114 -8.40 3.39 -10.55
CA PHE A 114 -9.37 3.77 -11.58
C PHE A 114 -8.72 4.59 -12.70
N VAL A 115 -7.93 5.61 -12.38
CA VAL A 115 -7.19 6.41 -13.37
C VAL A 115 -6.23 5.56 -14.18
N VAL A 116 -5.50 4.64 -13.52
CA VAL A 116 -4.63 3.69 -14.20
C VAL A 116 -5.44 2.79 -15.13
N GLY A 117 -6.62 2.32 -14.73
CA GLY A 117 -7.52 1.53 -15.56
C GLY A 117 -7.99 2.28 -16.81
N VAL A 118 -8.42 3.54 -16.65
CA VAL A 118 -8.78 4.43 -17.78
C VAL A 118 -7.60 4.59 -18.73
N TRP A 119 -6.40 4.81 -18.19
CA TRP A 119 -5.18 4.90 -19.01
C TRP A 119 -4.89 3.60 -19.77
N HIS A 120 -5.04 2.43 -19.15
CA HIS A 120 -4.88 1.14 -19.83
C HIS A 120 -5.90 0.94 -20.96
N VAL A 121 -7.15 1.38 -20.79
CA VAL A 121 -8.17 1.33 -21.85
C VAL A 121 -7.79 2.24 -23.02
N ILE A 122 -7.32 3.46 -22.73
CA ILE A 122 -6.86 4.40 -23.76
C ILE A 122 -5.66 3.82 -24.54
N LEU A 123 -4.65 3.30 -23.83
CA LEU A 123 -3.49 2.66 -24.45
C LEU A 123 -3.88 1.43 -25.29
N GLY A 124 -4.86 0.65 -24.82
CA GLY A 124 -5.41 -0.48 -25.54
C GLY A 124 -6.15 -0.07 -26.82
N ALA A 125 -6.96 1.00 -26.75
CA ALA A 125 -7.68 1.55 -27.91
C ALA A 125 -6.71 2.10 -28.98
N LEU A 126 -5.61 2.72 -28.54
CA LEU A 126 -4.52 3.17 -29.41
C LEU A 126 -3.63 2.01 -29.94
N LYS A 127 -3.93 0.75 -29.57
CA LYS A 127 -3.17 -0.46 -29.92
C LYS A 127 -1.67 -0.35 -29.59
N LEU A 128 -1.32 0.40 -28.54
CA LEU A 128 0.07 0.63 -28.11
C LEU A 128 0.71 -0.60 -27.46
N GLY A 129 0.03 -1.74 -27.43
CA GLY A 129 0.64 -3.02 -27.07
C GLY A 129 1.88 -3.34 -27.92
N SER A 130 1.88 -2.97 -29.20
CA SER A 130 3.07 -3.14 -30.07
C SER A 130 4.25 -2.25 -29.65
N LEU A 131 4.00 -1.10 -29.02
CA LEU A 131 5.05 -0.20 -28.53
C LEU A 131 5.72 -0.78 -27.27
N SER A 132 4.96 -1.51 -26.44
CA SER A 132 5.54 -2.23 -25.30
C SER A 132 6.54 -3.31 -25.72
N VAL A 133 6.38 -3.89 -26.92
CA VAL A 133 7.33 -4.87 -27.49
C VAL A 133 8.64 -4.20 -27.92
N LEU A 134 8.67 -2.88 -28.11
CA LEU A 134 9.86 -2.13 -28.47
C LEU A 134 10.74 -1.76 -27.27
N MET A 135 10.33 -2.09 -26.04
CA MET A 135 11.22 -1.97 -24.90
C MET A 135 12.40 -2.93 -25.07
N SER A 136 13.61 -2.36 -25.17
CA SER A 136 14.84 -3.13 -25.30
C SER A 136 15.02 -4.05 -24.08
N ASP A 137 15.49 -5.27 -24.31
CA ASP A 137 15.84 -6.23 -23.27
C ASP A 137 16.78 -5.63 -22.22
N SER A 138 17.72 -4.77 -22.65
CA SER A 138 18.63 -4.03 -21.76
C SER A 138 17.89 -3.08 -20.81
N MET A 139 16.81 -2.45 -21.29
CA MET A 139 16.00 -1.55 -20.48
C MET A 139 15.17 -2.34 -19.45
N ILE A 140 14.59 -3.47 -19.86
CA ILE A 140 13.79 -4.35 -18.99
C ILE A 140 14.67 -4.98 -17.91
N SER A 141 15.85 -5.48 -18.28
CA SER A 141 16.85 -6.04 -17.36
C SER A 141 17.36 -4.99 -16.38
N GLY A 142 17.71 -3.79 -16.87
CA GLY A 142 18.13 -2.66 -16.04
C GLY A 142 17.06 -2.22 -15.05
N PHE A 143 15.81 -2.09 -15.49
CA PHE A 143 14.68 -1.74 -14.62
C PHE A 143 14.42 -2.81 -13.55
N THR A 144 14.47 -4.09 -13.91
CA THR A 144 14.23 -5.21 -12.98
C THR A 144 15.33 -5.30 -11.94
N SER A 145 16.60 -5.17 -12.35
CA SER A 145 17.76 -5.14 -11.45
C SER A 145 17.69 -3.96 -10.48
N GLY A 146 17.45 -2.74 -10.99
CA GLY A 146 17.30 -1.55 -10.15
C GLY A 146 16.13 -1.66 -9.17
N THR A 147 14.99 -2.17 -9.64
CA THR A 147 13.81 -2.49 -8.83
C THR A 147 14.15 -3.44 -7.68
N ALA A 148 14.95 -4.48 -7.92
CA ALA A 148 15.32 -5.45 -6.89
C ALA A 148 16.06 -4.77 -5.71
N PHE A 149 17.04 -3.90 -5.99
CA PHE A 149 17.74 -3.14 -4.96
C PHE A 149 16.80 -2.22 -4.17
N ILE A 150 15.86 -1.56 -4.85
CA ILE A 150 14.85 -0.69 -4.22
C ILE A 150 13.95 -1.50 -3.29
N VAL A 151 13.51 -2.69 -3.72
CA VAL A 151 12.68 -3.58 -2.90
C VAL A 151 13.44 -4.05 -1.66
N ILE A 152 14.68 -4.54 -1.81
CA ILE A 152 15.52 -4.96 -0.68
C ILE A 152 15.66 -3.83 0.34
N ALA A 153 15.98 -2.62 -0.14
CA ALA A 153 16.15 -1.47 0.72
C ALA A 153 14.84 -1.03 1.42
N SER A 154 13.68 -1.26 0.80
CA SER A 154 12.38 -1.02 1.45
C SER A 154 12.03 -2.05 2.52
N GLN A 155 12.51 -3.29 2.38
CA GLN A 155 12.21 -4.37 3.33
C GLN A 155 13.16 -4.41 4.53
N ILE A 156 14.30 -3.71 4.47
CA ILE A 156 15.32 -3.70 5.54
C ILE A 156 14.73 -3.34 6.92
N LYS A 157 13.80 -2.39 6.98
CA LYS A 157 13.14 -2.00 8.24
C LYS A 157 12.37 -3.15 8.90
N HIS A 158 11.73 -3.99 8.09
CA HIS A 158 11.00 -5.15 8.57
C HIS A 158 11.93 -6.27 9.06
N VAL A 159 13.14 -6.37 8.49
CA VAL A 159 14.15 -7.35 8.91
C VAL A 159 14.77 -6.99 10.26
N PHE A 160 15.06 -5.71 10.51
CA PHE A 160 15.68 -5.24 11.76
C PHE A 160 14.68 -4.95 12.89
N GLY A 161 13.37 -5.00 12.62
CA GLY A 161 12.33 -4.85 13.65
C GLY A 161 12.27 -3.46 14.32
N ILE A 162 12.91 -2.45 13.73
CA ILE A 162 12.96 -1.08 14.27
C ILE A 162 11.83 -0.21 13.68
N SER A 163 11.06 0.44 14.56
CA SER A 163 9.99 1.36 14.17
C SER A 163 10.57 2.75 13.90
N LEU A 164 10.98 3.01 12.66
CA LEU A 164 11.45 4.33 12.24
C LEU A 164 10.29 5.21 11.75
N PRO A 165 10.26 6.51 12.07
CA PRO A 165 9.27 7.43 11.53
C PRO A 165 9.30 7.42 9.99
N ARG A 166 8.11 7.35 9.39
CA ARG A 166 7.94 7.31 7.92
C ARG A 166 8.32 8.65 7.30
N HIS A 167 9.59 8.82 6.92
CA HIS A 167 10.03 9.97 6.12
C HIS A 167 9.47 9.91 4.68
N SER A 168 9.14 11.07 4.10
CA SER A 168 8.70 11.25 2.71
C SER A 168 9.67 12.18 1.98
N GLY A 169 10.28 11.73 0.88
CA GLY A 169 11.22 12.53 0.08
C GLY A 169 12.01 11.73 -0.99
N PRO A 170 12.68 12.40 -1.95
CA PRO A 170 13.41 11.79 -3.06
C PRO A 170 14.70 11.01 -2.70
N LEU A 171 15.09 10.94 -1.42
CA LEU A 171 16.21 10.11 -0.92
C LEU A 171 15.83 9.23 0.28
N LYS A 172 14.52 8.95 0.46
CA LYS A 172 13.98 8.17 1.58
C LYS A 172 14.70 6.85 1.82
N VAL A 173 15.10 6.17 0.75
CA VAL A 173 15.76 4.86 0.82
C VAL A 173 17.14 4.98 1.48
N ILE A 174 17.92 5.98 1.09
CA ILE A 174 19.26 6.22 1.66
C ILE A 174 19.14 6.67 3.12
N MET A 175 18.23 7.61 3.41
CA MET A 175 17.97 8.05 4.79
C MET A 175 17.52 6.89 5.68
N THR A 176 16.64 6.03 5.15
CA THR A 176 16.21 4.79 5.82
C THR A 176 17.39 3.88 6.15
N ILE A 177 18.33 3.69 5.22
CA ILE A 177 19.52 2.85 5.42
C ILE A 177 20.42 3.48 6.49
N VAL A 178 20.69 4.78 6.40
CA VAL A 178 21.53 5.51 7.37
C VAL A 178 20.92 5.45 8.78
N ASP A 179 19.61 5.70 8.90
CA ASP A 179 18.92 5.62 10.20
C ASP A 179 18.89 4.18 10.74
N THR A 180 18.83 3.17 9.86
CA THR A 180 18.88 1.76 10.26
C THR A 180 20.25 1.38 10.81
N ILE A 181 21.33 1.86 10.17
CA ILE A 181 22.71 1.61 10.61
C ILE A 181 22.99 2.30 11.95
N ASN A 182 22.54 3.55 12.11
CA ASN A 182 22.76 4.31 13.35
C ASN A 182 21.95 3.79 14.55
N ASN A 183 20.88 3.02 14.31
CA ASN A 183 20.04 2.44 15.36
C ASN A 183 20.22 0.91 15.50
N PHE A 184 21.33 0.37 15.00
CA PHE A 184 21.63 -1.07 15.01
C PHE A 184 21.58 -1.67 16.43
N ASP A 185 21.96 -0.90 17.45
CA ASP A 185 22.02 -1.36 18.85
C ASP A 185 20.65 -1.62 19.51
N LYS A 186 19.55 -1.11 18.93
CA LYS A 186 18.17 -1.35 19.43
C LYS A 186 17.43 -2.42 18.63
N THR A 187 18.15 -3.17 17.81
CA THR A 187 17.59 -4.23 16.96
C THR A 187 17.02 -5.36 17.81
N ASN A 188 15.81 -5.82 17.46
CA ASN A 188 15.28 -7.06 18.01
C ASN A 188 15.98 -8.25 17.33
N TRP A 189 16.98 -8.82 18.00
CA TRP A 189 17.75 -9.96 17.48
C TRP A 189 16.87 -11.16 17.10
N LEU A 190 15.80 -11.41 17.85
CA LEU A 190 14.87 -12.51 17.57
C LEU A 190 14.13 -12.31 16.24
N ALA A 191 13.71 -11.08 15.94
CA ALA A 191 13.06 -10.78 14.66
C ALA A 191 14.02 -10.97 13.48
N LEU A 192 15.28 -10.59 13.66
CA LEU A 192 16.33 -10.77 12.67
C LEU A 192 16.62 -12.24 12.42
N GLU A 193 16.74 -13.05 13.47
CA GLU A 193 16.97 -14.49 13.36
C GLU A 193 15.84 -15.18 12.58
N ILE A 194 14.58 -14.88 12.91
CA ILE A 194 13.41 -15.43 12.21
C ILE A 194 13.41 -15.02 10.73
N ALA A 195 13.67 -13.73 10.44
CA ALA A 195 13.67 -13.23 9.07
C ALA A 195 14.78 -13.87 8.21
N VAL A 196 15.99 -14.00 8.77
CA VAL A 196 17.13 -14.66 8.10
C VAL A 196 16.85 -16.15 7.94
N GLY A 197 16.35 -16.83 8.98
CA GLY A 197 16.02 -18.25 8.95
C GLY A 197 14.98 -18.59 7.88
N VAL A 198 13.89 -17.83 7.79
CA VAL A 198 12.87 -18.00 6.74
C VAL A 198 13.46 -17.74 5.35
N THR A 199 14.28 -16.70 5.20
CA THR A 199 14.90 -16.37 3.91
C THR A 199 15.85 -17.49 3.45
N LEU A 200 16.69 -18.01 4.34
CA LEU A 200 17.59 -19.13 4.03
C LEU A 200 16.84 -20.42 3.75
N ALA A 201 15.78 -20.73 4.50
CA ALA A 201 14.93 -21.89 4.24
C ALA A 201 14.27 -21.82 2.85
N LEU A 202 13.80 -20.63 2.42
CA LEU A 202 13.25 -20.42 1.09
C LEU A 202 14.30 -20.55 -0.02
N ILE A 203 15.50 -20.01 0.20
CA ILE A 203 16.62 -20.16 -0.75
C ILE A 203 17.00 -21.64 -0.86
N PHE A 204 17.12 -22.34 0.26
CA PHE A 204 17.40 -23.77 0.28
C PHE A 204 16.32 -24.56 -0.45
N TYR A 205 15.03 -24.28 -0.18
CA TYR A 205 13.92 -24.89 -0.90
C TYR A 205 14.04 -24.68 -2.42
N MET A 206 14.29 -23.44 -2.86
CA MET A 206 14.40 -23.12 -4.27
C MET A 206 15.63 -23.77 -4.92
N GLN A 207 16.76 -23.80 -4.23
CA GLN A 207 18.00 -24.39 -4.77
C GLN A 207 18.02 -25.90 -4.74
N PHE A 208 17.41 -26.56 -3.73
CA PHE A 208 17.52 -28.01 -3.57
C PHE A 208 16.27 -28.76 -4.01
N LEU A 209 15.06 -28.28 -3.71
CA LEU A 209 13.82 -29.01 -4.00
C LEU A 209 13.25 -28.68 -5.39
N LYS A 210 13.38 -27.42 -5.83
CA LYS A 210 12.91 -27.03 -7.17
C LYS A 210 13.94 -27.33 -8.27
N SER A 211 15.24 -27.22 -7.97
CA SER A 211 16.31 -27.55 -8.91
C SER A 211 16.32 -29.03 -9.33
N THR A 212 15.85 -29.94 -8.47
CA THR A 212 15.75 -31.37 -8.81
C THR A 212 14.53 -31.74 -9.65
N SER A 213 13.55 -30.85 -9.85
CA SER A 213 12.31 -31.15 -10.58
C SER A 213 12.24 -30.53 -11.99
N THR A 214 13.36 -30.08 -12.54
CA THR A 214 13.48 -29.54 -13.92
C THR A 214 14.62 -30.26 -14.63
#